data_AF-A0A0R1HG75-F1
#
_entry.id   AF-A0A0R1HG75-F1
#
_cell.length_a   1.000
_cell.length_b   1.000
_cell.length_c   1.000
_cell.angle_alpha   90.00
_cell.angle_beta   90.00
_cell.angle_gamma   90.00
#
_symmetry.space_group_name_H-M   'P 1'
#
loop_
_entity.id
_entity.type
_entity.pdbx_description
1 polymer ?
#
loop_
_entity_poly.entity_id
_entity_poly.type
_entity_poly.pdbx_seq_one_letter_code
_entity_poly.pdbx_strand_id
1 'polypeptide(L)'
;MLTLVKQETFKLLKKKSTPIISILLTIFIFGVAIISKMNPKIFGAKDLFVGGFGATFFIVMIMVASASTIVAMESQFGTIKDLLYRKYSRGAVLSSKWLTVFIYSIYLNVLVIVASIVAKVIFLPDLSFAEKVGNQMIIGALTTSLAGNFVNLWLIISLVLLLASAFNSSGASIAAGIGFYFLTSILSGIQILVITKWDWVKWNPLNMMNLSNQLSAGKTFEALTHLTTNQLIWGNLGYTAVFLFLGYLVFKRKNV
;
A
#
# COMPACT_ATOMS: atom_id res chain seq x y z
N MET A 1 3.48 -19.53 -16.02
CA MET A 1 2.98 -18.54 -15.04
C MET A 1 3.40 -18.88 -13.61
N LEU A 2 2.88 -19.96 -13.02
CA LEU A 2 3.21 -20.39 -11.64
C LEU A 2 4.72 -20.53 -11.37
N THR A 3 5.48 -21.09 -12.31
CA THR A 3 6.94 -21.23 -12.18
C THR A 3 7.66 -19.88 -12.10
N LEU A 4 7.22 -18.88 -12.88
CA LEU A 4 7.80 -17.53 -12.85
C LEU A 4 7.51 -16.85 -11.51
N VAL A 5 6.28 -16.97 -11.02
CA VAL A 5 5.89 -16.44 -9.71
C VAL A 5 6.73 -17.09 -8.61
N LYS A 6 6.92 -18.41 -8.65
CA LYS A 6 7.75 -19.13 -7.68
C LYS A 6 9.21 -18.68 -7.72
N GLN A 7 9.76 -18.42 -8.91
CA GLN A 7 11.11 -17.89 -9.07
C GLN A 7 11.24 -16.47 -8.51
N GLU A 8 10.31 -15.57 -8.84
CA GLU A 8 10.34 -14.18 -8.39
C GLU A 8 10.11 -14.05 -6.88
N THR A 9 9.15 -14.79 -6.32
CA THR A 9 8.93 -14.88 -4.87
C THR A 9 10.14 -15.45 -4.14
N PHE A 10 10.79 -16.50 -4.69
CA PHE A 10 12.01 -17.05 -4.11
C PHE A 10 13.17 -16.05 -4.12
N LYS A 11 13.38 -15.31 -5.22
CA LYS A 11 14.37 -14.22 -5.30
C LYS A 11 14.11 -13.17 -4.22
N LEU A 12 12.85 -12.77 -4.04
CA LEU A 12 12.46 -11.77 -3.04
C LEU A 12 12.71 -12.28 -1.62
N LEU A 13 12.33 -13.52 -1.30
CA LEU A 13 12.52 -14.10 0.03
C LEU A 13 14.00 -14.31 0.39
N LYS A 14 14.86 -14.67 -0.58
CA LYS A 14 16.29 -14.87 -0.35
C LYS A 14 17.11 -13.58 -0.33
N LYS A 15 16.54 -12.47 -0.80
CA LYS A 15 17.19 -11.16 -0.72
C LYS A 15 17.38 -10.77 0.75
N LYS A 16 18.61 -10.49 1.17
CA LYS A 16 18.95 -10.12 2.56
C LYS A 16 18.08 -8.99 3.12
N SER A 17 17.62 -8.06 2.27
CA SER A 17 16.76 -6.95 2.69
C SER A 17 15.40 -7.41 3.22
N THR A 18 14.81 -8.49 2.71
CA THR A 18 13.44 -8.91 3.05
C THR A 18 13.28 -9.28 4.53
N PRO A 19 14.10 -10.19 5.11
CA PRO A 19 14.01 -10.47 6.54
C PRO A 19 14.42 -9.27 7.40
N ILE A 20 15.39 -8.46 6.96
CA ILE A 20 15.81 -7.24 7.69
C ILE A 20 14.65 -6.25 7.80
N ILE A 21 13.90 -6.04 6.71
CA ILE A 21 12.72 -5.19 6.69
C ILE A 21 11.65 -5.70 7.66
N SER A 22 11.36 -7.01 7.63
CA SER A 22 10.38 -7.62 8.54
C SER A 22 10.75 -7.44 10.02
N ILE A 23 12.03 -7.62 10.36
CA ILE A 23 12.55 -7.40 11.72
C ILE A 23 12.42 -5.93 12.10
N LEU A 24 12.85 -5.01 11.22
CA LEU A 24 12.83 -3.58 11.48
C LEU A 24 11.40 -3.04 11.66
N LEU A 25 10.44 -3.51 10.85
CA LEU A 25 9.02 -3.19 11.02
C LEU A 25 8.48 -3.67 12.38
N THR A 26 8.86 -4.88 12.80
CA THR A 26 8.42 -5.44 14.08
C THR A 26 9.00 -4.63 15.25
N ILE A 27 10.30 -4.31 15.19
CA ILE A 27 10.97 -3.46 16.20
C ILE A 27 10.31 -2.09 16.27
N PHE A 28 9.98 -1.48 15.12
CA PHE A 28 9.31 -0.19 15.08
C PHE A 28 7.95 -0.24 15.79
N ILE A 29 7.12 -1.24 15.47
CA ILE A 29 5.81 -1.44 16.13
C ILE A 29 5.98 -1.58 17.64
N PHE A 30 6.94 -2.38 18.09
CA PHE A 30 7.18 -2.60 19.52
C PHE A 30 7.68 -1.31 20.20
N GLY A 31 8.56 -0.57 19.54
CA GLY A 31 9.05 0.72 20.03
C GLY A 31 7.92 1.74 20.22
N VAL A 32 7.02 1.87 19.24
CA VAL A 32 5.87 2.78 19.34
C VAL A 32 4.89 2.30 20.43
N ALA A 33 4.66 1.00 20.58
CA ALA A 33 3.83 0.46 21.66
C ALA A 33 4.40 0.77 23.05
N ILE A 34 5.71 0.66 23.24
CA ILE A 34 6.39 1.04 24.50
C ILE A 34 6.24 2.54 24.77
N ILE A 35 6.48 3.39 23.75
CA ILE A 35 6.34 4.85 23.87
C ILE A 35 4.91 5.23 24.27
N SER A 36 3.91 4.57 23.68
CA SER A 36 2.50 4.78 24.01
C SER A 36 2.18 4.40 25.45
N LYS A 37 2.75 3.30 25.96
CA LYS A 37 2.63 2.90 27.38
C LYS A 37 3.23 3.94 28.32
N MET A 38 4.38 4.52 27.97
CA MET A 38 5.08 5.49 28.81
C MET A 38 4.39 6.87 28.82
N ASN A 39 3.75 7.26 27.72
CA ASN A 39 3.16 8.59 27.53
C ASN A 39 1.70 8.53 27.07
N PRO A 40 0.78 7.93 27.86
CA PRO A 40 -0.60 7.68 27.44
C PRO A 40 -1.42 8.95 27.20
N LYS A 41 -1.05 10.08 27.81
CA LYS A 41 -1.73 11.38 27.61
C LYS A 41 -1.43 12.02 26.25
N ILE A 42 -0.29 11.70 25.65
CA ILE A 42 0.14 12.25 24.35
C ILE A 42 -0.18 11.25 23.23
N PHE A 43 0.01 9.96 23.52
CA PHE A 43 -0.12 8.88 22.55
C PHE A 43 -1.25 7.93 22.96
N GLY A 44 -2.44 8.20 22.44
CA GLY A 44 -3.60 7.32 22.62
C GLY A 44 -3.30 5.90 22.13
N ALA A 45 -3.10 4.97 23.06
CA ALA A 45 -2.72 3.59 22.75
C ALA A 45 -3.76 2.89 21.85
N LYS A 46 -5.03 3.28 22.00
CA LYS A 46 -6.15 2.82 21.18
C LYS A 46 -6.01 3.25 19.71
N ASP A 47 -5.77 4.52 19.46
CA ASP A 47 -5.68 5.06 18.10
C ASP A 47 -4.43 4.56 17.39
N LEU A 48 -3.31 4.47 18.12
CA LEU A 48 -2.08 3.88 17.60
C LEU A 48 -2.27 2.40 17.27
N PHE A 49 -2.94 1.64 18.12
CA PHE A 49 -3.26 0.24 17.82
C PHE A 49 -4.11 0.14 16.56
N VAL A 50 -5.23 0.88 16.45
CA VAL A 50 -6.10 0.87 15.27
C VAL A 50 -5.36 1.28 13.99
N GLY A 51 -4.38 2.18 14.09
CA GLY A 51 -3.50 2.58 12.99
C GLY A 51 -2.34 1.61 12.68
N GLY A 52 -2.26 0.45 13.34
CA GLY A 52 -1.14 -0.49 13.17
C GLY A 52 0.21 0.09 13.62
N PHE A 53 0.19 0.93 14.65
CA PHE A 53 1.32 1.66 15.23
C PHE A 53 2.11 2.51 14.20
N GLY A 54 1.46 2.95 13.12
CA GLY A 54 2.08 3.76 12.07
C GLY A 54 2.95 2.97 11.08
N ALA A 55 2.99 1.64 11.16
CA ALA A 55 3.79 0.79 10.28
C ALA A 55 3.33 0.85 8.80
N THR A 56 2.07 1.26 8.55
CA THR A 56 1.49 1.43 7.21
C THR A 56 2.29 2.41 6.34
N PHE A 57 2.84 3.49 6.93
CA PHE A 57 3.70 4.43 6.24
C PHE A 57 4.93 3.75 5.64
N PHE A 58 5.62 2.92 6.43
CA PHE A 58 6.80 2.20 5.98
C PHE A 58 6.45 1.15 4.93
N ILE A 59 5.30 0.47 5.07
CA ILE A 59 4.82 -0.47 4.04
C ILE A 59 4.71 0.24 2.69
N VAL A 60 4.11 1.44 2.63
CA VAL A 60 4.00 2.19 1.37
C VAL A 60 5.38 2.42 0.76
N MET A 61 6.35 2.90 1.54
CA MET A 61 7.70 3.17 1.04
C MET A 61 8.41 1.91 0.51
N ILE A 62 8.35 0.82 1.28
CA ILE A 62 8.96 -0.47 0.92
C ILE A 62 8.30 -1.05 -0.34
N MET A 63 6.98 -0.95 -0.44
CA MET A 63 6.22 -1.49 -1.57
C MET A 63 6.44 -0.68 -2.85
N VAL A 64 6.49 0.65 -2.76
CA VAL A 64 6.85 1.52 -3.90
C VAL A 64 8.26 1.20 -4.41
N ALA A 65 9.23 1.05 -3.51
CA ALA A 65 10.60 0.70 -3.88
C ALA A 65 10.71 -0.69 -4.54
N SER A 66 10.03 -1.69 -3.96
CA SER A 66 10.04 -3.06 -4.50
C SER A 66 9.29 -3.18 -5.83
N ALA A 67 8.14 -2.52 -5.97
CA ALA A 67 7.35 -2.50 -7.21
C ALA A 67 8.08 -1.77 -8.35
N SER A 68 8.80 -0.68 -8.06
CA SER A 68 9.63 -0.01 -9.06
C SER A 68 10.80 -0.90 -9.50
N THR A 69 11.55 -1.45 -8.55
CA THR A 69 12.77 -2.20 -8.86
C THR A 69 12.51 -3.51 -9.58
N ILE A 70 11.42 -4.22 -9.29
CA ILE A 70 11.10 -5.51 -9.92
C ILE A 70 10.84 -5.40 -11.43
N VAL A 71 10.33 -4.24 -11.89
CA VAL A 71 10.06 -3.97 -13.32
C VAL A 71 11.21 -3.20 -13.96
N ALA A 72 11.67 -2.14 -13.33
CA ALA A 72 12.66 -1.23 -13.93
C ALA A 72 14.05 -1.86 -14.06
N MET A 73 14.49 -2.72 -13.13
CA MET A 73 15.82 -3.33 -13.24
C MET A 73 15.94 -4.26 -14.44
N GLU A 74 14.87 -4.96 -14.84
CA GLU A 74 14.93 -5.80 -16.03
C GLU A 74 14.96 -4.97 -17.32
N SER A 75 14.24 -3.85 -17.35
CA SER A 75 14.31 -2.91 -18.46
C SER A 75 15.67 -2.22 -18.54
N GLN A 76 16.34 -1.99 -17.41
CA GLN A 76 17.64 -1.34 -17.33
C GLN A 76 18.80 -2.27 -17.71
N PHE A 77 18.77 -3.53 -17.26
CA PHE A 77 19.83 -4.51 -17.51
C PHE A 77 19.59 -5.36 -18.77
N GLY A 78 18.51 -5.12 -19.53
CA GLY A 78 18.23 -5.82 -20.79
C GLY A 78 17.85 -7.30 -20.66
N THR A 79 17.71 -7.81 -19.43
CA THR A 79 17.42 -9.23 -19.14
C THR A 79 16.04 -9.70 -19.60
N ILE A 80 15.18 -8.76 -20.02
CA ILE A 80 13.90 -9.05 -20.68
C ILE A 80 14.13 -9.90 -21.94
N LYS A 81 15.20 -9.67 -22.71
CA LYS A 81 15.49 -10.42 -23.94
C LYS A 81 15.82 -11.88 -23.65
N ASP A 82 16.63 -12.13 -22.64
CA ASP A 82 17.06 -13.47 -22.24
C ASP A 82 15.89 -14.32 -21.71
N LEU A 83 14.95 -13.69 -21.00
CA LEU A 83 13.73 -14.32 -20.50
C LEU A 83 12.74 -14.66 -21.64
N LEU A 84 12.61 -13.78 -22.63
CA LEU A 84 11.73 -14.00 -23.79
C LEU A 84 12.26 -15.07 -24.74
N TYR A 85 13.58 -15.25 -24.81
CA TYR A 85 14.20 -16.33 -25.60
C TYR A 85 13.80 -17.73 -25.10
N ARG A 86 13.44 -17.88 -23.81
CA ARG A 86 13.09 -19.15 -23.16
C ARG A 86 11.59 -19.55 -23.22
N LYS A 87 10.85 -19.12 -24.26
CA LYS A 87 9.40 -19.43 -24.51
C LYS A 87 8.36 -18.71 -23.64
N TYR A 88 8.70 -17.71 -22.82
CA TYR A 88 7.69 -16.97 -22.03
C TYR A 88 7.12 -15.78 -22.81
N SER A 89 5.79 -15.55 -22.72
CA SER A 89 5.17 -14.37 -23.32
C SER A 89 5.44 -13.11 -22.50
N ARG A 90 5.54 -11.94 -23.16
CA ARG A 90 5.75 -10.63 -22.49
C ARG A 90 4.72 -10.37 -21.39
N GLY A 91 3.46 -10.71 -21.65
CA GLY A 91 2.40 -10.61 -20.66
C GLY A 91 2.59 -11.54 -19.46
N ALA A 92 3.06 -12.78 -19.70
CA ALA A 92 3.31 -13.73 -18.63
C ALA A 92 4.40 -13.29 -17.67
N VAL A 93 5.46 -12.66 -18.19
CA VAL A 93 6.53 -12.08 -17.36
C VAL A 93 5.98 -10.95 -16.50
N LEU A 94 5.29 -9.97 -17.08
CA LEU A 94 4.78 -8.81 -16.34
C LEU A 94 3.74 -9.22 -15.28
N SER A 95 2.76 -10.06 -15.63
CA SER A 95 1.73 -10.52 -14.69
C SER A 95 2.34 -11.32 -13.53
N SER A 96 3.41 -12.09 -13.76
CA SER A 96 4.10 -12.81 -12.68
C SER A 96 4.73 -11.87 -11.64
N LYS A 97 5.21 -10.70 -12.08
CA LYS A 97 5.79 -9.67 -11.21
C LYS A 97 4.73 -8.96 -10.40
N TRP A 98 3.62 -8.58 -11.04
CA TRP A 98 2.47 -8.02 -10.34
C TRP A 98 1.96 -8.96 -9.26
N LEU A 99 1.87 -10.26 -9.55
CA LEU A 99 1.46 -11.25 -8.57
C LEU A 99 2.50 -11.41 -7.44
N THR A 100 3.80 -11.31 -7.74
CA THR A 100 4.85 -11.34 -6.71
C THR A 100 4.76 -10.13 -5.77
N VAL A 101 4.52 -8.93 -6.32
CA VAL A 101 4.27 -7.71 -5.54
C VAL A 101 2.98 -7.85 -4.72
N PHE A 102 1.95 -8.48 -5.28
CA PHE A 102 0.71 -8.82 -4.57
C PHE A 102 0.94 -9.72 -3.36
N ILE A 103 1.63 -10.84 -3.53
CA ILE A 103 1.96 -11.76 -2.45
C ILE A 103 2.81 -11.04 -1.38
N TYR A 104 3.78 -10.22 -1.79
CA TYR A 104 4.62 -9.48 -0.86
C TYR A 104 3.83 -8.42 -0.06
N SER A 105 2.89 -7.74 -0.70
CA SER A 105 2.00 -6.78 -0.03
C SER A 105 1.15 -7.45 1.04
N ILE A 106 0.61 -8.64 0.76
CA ILE A 106 -0.18 -9.42 1.74
C ILE A 106 0.71 -9.84 2.90
N TYR A 107 1.90 -10.38 2.62
CA TYR A 107 2.85 -10.79 3.65
C TYR A 107 3.18 -9.67 4.64
N LEU A 108 3.51 -8.46 4.15
CA LEU A 108 3.81 -7.32 5.01
C LEU A 108 2.60 -6.85 5.83
N ASN A 109 1.41 -6.84 5.25
CA ASN A 109 0.20 -6.44 5.98
C ASN A 109 -0.18 -7.45 7.07
N VAL A 110 -0.09 -8.75 6.78
CA VAL A 110 -0.29 -9.81 7.77
C VAL A 110 0.74 -9.69 8.90
N LEU A 111 2.01 -9.42 8.56
CA LEU A 111 3.05 -9.18 9.56
C LEU A 111 2.68 -8.03 10.49
N VAL A 112 2.18 -6.91 9.97
CA VAL A 112 1.76 -5.76 10.80
C VAL A 112 0.58 -6.11 11.68
N ILE A 113 -0.42 -6.86 11.19
CA ILE A 113 -1.55 -7.31 12.01
C ILE A 113 -1.04 -8.16 13.19
N VAL A 114 -0.24 -9.18 12.89
CA VAL A 114 0.30 -10.10 13.91
C VAL A 114 1.18 -9.35 14.90
N ALA A 115 2.12 -8.53 14.42
CA ALA A 115 3.02 -7.76 15.26
C ALA A 115 2.25 -6.75 16.14
N SER A 116 1.20 -6.12 15.63
CA SER A 116 0.37 -5.18 16.41
C SER A 116 -0.39 -5.90 17.52
N ILE A 117 -0.96 -7.08 17.25
CA ILE A 117 -1.64 -7.91 18.26
C ILE A 117 -0.63 -8.35 19.33
N VAL A 118 0.54 -8.83 18.93
CA VAL A 118 1.60 -9.25 19.87
C VAL A 118 2.08 -8.06 20.72
N ALA A 119 2.34 -6.91 20.10
CA ALA A 119 2.76 -5.69 20.79
C ALA A 119 1.72 -5.24 21.83
N LYS A 120 0.43 -5.31 21.47
CA LYS A 120 -0.67 -5.02 22.39
C LYS A 120 -0.65 -5.98 23.58
N VAL A 121 -0.55 -7.30 23.35
CA VAL A 121 -0.59 -8.30 24.43
C VAL A 121 0.57 -8.11 25.42
N ILE A 122 1.75 -7.78 24.92
CA ILE A 122 2.97 -7.64 25.75
C ILE A 122 3.02 -6.29 26.47
N PHE A 123 2.79 -5.19 25.74
CA PHE A 123 3.06 -3.84 26.25
C PHE A 123 1.83 -3.10 26.75
N LEU A 124 0.64 -3.45 26.25
CA LEU A 124 -0.62 -2.73 26.51
C LEU A 124 -1.71 -3.70 27.03
N PRO A 125 -1.51 -4.36 28.18
CA PRO A 125 -2.47 -5.32 28.72
C PRO A 125 -3.80 -4.68 29.09
N ASP A 126 -3.80 -3.40 29.46
CA ASP A 126 -4.99 -2.66 29.90
C ASP A 126 -6.01 -2.41 28.78
N LEU A 127 -5.59 -2.48 27.52
CA LEU A 127 -6.48 -2.36 26.37
C LEU A 127 -7.27 -3.66 26.21
N SER A 128 -8.60 -3.61 26.40
CA SER A 128 -9.45 -4.77 26.16
C SER A 128 -9.69 -4.99 24.67
N PHE A 129 -9.67 -6.24 24.21
CA PHE A 129 -10.03 -6.58 22.83
C PHE A 129 -11.50 -6.28 22.50
N ALA A 130 -12.36 -6.27 23.52
CA ALA A 130 -13.79 -5.99 23.40
C ALA A 130 -14.13 -4.50 23.51
N GLU A 131 -13.15 -3.64 23.77
CA GLU A 131 -13.38 -2.20 23.81
C GLU A 131 -13.81 -1.73 22.41
N LYS A 132 -14.75 -0.78 22.37
CA LYS A 132 -15.35 -0.29 21.13
C LYS A 132 -14.65 0.96 20.62
N VAL A 133 -14.36 0.99 19.32
CA VAL A 133 -13.96 2.18 18.56
C VAL A 133 -15.13 2.48 17.62
N GLY A 134 -15.89 3.53 17.91
CA GLY A 134 -17.15 3.78 17.21
C GLY A 134 -18.11 2.59 17.35
N ASN A 135 -18.52 2.00 16.21
CA ASN A 135 -19.45 0.87 16.18
C ASN A 135 -18.78 -0.51 16.09
N GLN A 136 -17.45 -0.59 16.10
CA GLN A 136 -16.69 -1.83 15.94
C GLN A 136 -15.85 -2.15 17.19
N MET A 137 -15.56 -3.43 17.41
CA MET A 137 -14.54 -3.84 18.38
C MET A 137 -13.16 -3.36 17.90
N ILE A 138 -12.24 -3.10 18.83
CA ILE A 138 -10.88 -2.62 18.52
C ILE A 138 -10.16 -3.48 17.45
N ILE A 139 -10.29 -4.80 17.48
CA ILE A 139 -9.72 -5.70 16.47
C ILE A 139 -10.39 -5.49 15.09
N GLY A 140 -11.71 -5.30 15.09
CA GLY A 140 -12.46 -4.97 13.87
C GLY A 140 -12.02 -3.63 13.28
N ALA A 141 -11.79 -2.64 14.14
CA ALA A 141 -11.29 -1.33 13.71
C ALA A 141 -9.87 -1.41 13.13
N LEU A 142 -8.95 -2.15 13.77
CA LEU A 142 -7.60 -2.43 13.23
C LEU A 142 -7.68 -3.05 11.84
N THR A 143 -8.45 -4.13 11.70
CA THR A 143 -8.55 -4.88 10.43
C THR A 143 -9.20 -4.04 9.33
N THR A 144 -10.23 -3.27 9.66
CA THR A 144 -10.90 -2.37 8.70
C THR A 144 -9.96 -1.24 8.24
N SER A 145 -9.23 -0.61 9.18
CA SER A 145 -8.22 0.42 8.89
C SER A 145 -7.12 -0.13 7.98
N LEU A 146 -6.55 -1.28 8.31
CA LEU A 146 -5.49 -1.90 7.50
C LEU A 146 -5.99 -2.37 6.14
N ALA A 147 -7.23 -2.86 6.03
CA ALA A 147 -7.85 -3.19 4.75
C ALA A 147 -8.04 -1.94 3.87
N GLY A 148 -8.48 -0.82 4.44
CA GLY A 148 -8.57 0.46 3.73
C GLY A 148 -7.20 0.95 3.24
N ASN A 149 -6.19 0.88 4.10
CA ASN A 149 -4.80 1.19 3.73
C ASN A 149 -4.26 0.26 2.65
N PHE A 150 -4.64 -1.02 2.65
CA PHE A 150 -4.24 -1.98 1.62
C PHE A 150 -4.79 -1.60 0.24
N VAL A 151 -6.06 -1.19 0.16
CA VAL A 151 -6.65 -0.74 -1.12
C VAL A 151 -5.97 0.54 -1.62
N ASN A 152 -5.75 1.52 -0.74
CA ASN A 152 -5.00 2.74 -1.06
C ASN A 152 -3.57 2.44 -1.54
N LEU A 153 -2.89 1.50 -0.88
CA LEU A 153 -1.56 1.04 -1.25
C LEU A 153 -1.54 0.48 -2.69
N TRP A 154 -2.55 -0.28 -3.08
CA TRP A 154 -2.66 -0.85 -4.44
C TRP A 154 -2.87 0.21 -5.52
N LEU A 155 -3.60 1.29 -5.21
CA LEU A 155 -3.71 2.45 -6.10
C LEU A 155 -2.32 3.05 -6.38
N ILE A 156 -1.50 3.23 -5.34
CA ILE A 156 -0.14 3.76 -5.50
C ILE A 156 0.76 2.77 -6.25
N ILE A 157 0.74 1.50 -5.87
CA ILE A 157 1.58 0.47 -6.50
C ILE A 157 1.26 0.36 -7.99
N SER A 158 -0.01 0.41 -8.38
CA SER A 158 -0.39 0.32 -9.79
C SER A 158 0.13 1.52 -10.61
N LEU A 159 0.09 2.73 -10.06
CA LEU A 159 0.73 3.91 -10.65
C LEU A 159 2.25 3.71 -10.78
N VAL A 160 2.91 3.21 -9.74
CA VAL A 160 4.36 2.95 -9.77
C VAL A 160 4.73 1.90 -10.80
N LEU A 161 3.94 0.82 -10.93
CA LEU A 161 4.17 -0.24 -11.92
C LEU A 161 3.98 0.28 -13.35
N LEU A 162 2.97 1.13 -13.58
CA LEU A 162 2.80 1.86 -14.85
C LEU A 162 4.07 2.65 -15.17
N LEU A 163 4.50 3.51 -14.26
CA LEU A 163 5.67 4.37 -14.48
C LEU A 163 6.96 3.57 -14.63
N ALA A 164 7.13 2.49 -13.87
CA ALA A 164 8.29 1.60 -13.98
C ALA A 164 8.33 0.84 -15.31
N SER A 165 7.16 0.57 -15.91
CA SER A 165 7.10 0.03 -17.27
C SER A 165 7.43 1.08 -18.33
N ALA A 166 7.01 2.33 -18.14
CA ALA A 166 7.23 3.43 -19.06
C ALA A 166 8.69 3.93 -19.04
N PHE A 167 9.26 4.11 -17.86
CA PHE A 167 10.61 4.62 -17.66
C PHE A 167 11.67 3.52 -17.69
N ASN A 168 12.92 3.91 -17.98
CA ASN A 168 14.08 3.01 -17.91
C ASN A 168 14.83 3.09 -16.58
N SER A 169 14.40 3.98 -15.68
CA SER A 169 15.01 4.19 -14.37
C SER A 169 14.03 3.82 -13.25
N SER A 170 14.54 3.08 -12.26
CA SER A 170 13.78 2.75 -11.06
C SER A 170 13.53 3.99 -10.18
N GLY A 171 14.50 4.92 -10.14
CA GLY A 171 14.44 6.14 -9.33
C GLY A 171 13.25 7.04 -9.66
N ALA A 172 12.95 7.27 -10.95
CA ALA A 172 11.83 8.13 -11.36
C ALA A 172 10.48 7.61 -10.87
N SER A 173 10.26 6.29 -10.99
CA SER A 173 9.03 5.64 -10.55
C SER A 173 8.89 5.62 -9.03
N ILE A 174 10.00 5.50 -8.31
CA ILE A 174 10.03 5.60 -6.83
C ILE A 174 9.64 7.02 -6.41
N ALA A 175 10.30 8.04 -6.97
CA ALA A 175 10.04 9.43 -6.66
C ALA A 175 8.58 9.81 -6.92
N ALA A 176 8.01 9.34 -8.04
CA ALA A 176 6.61 9.57 -8.36
C ALA A 176 5.65 8.88 -7.38
N GLY A 177 5.90 7.62 -6.98
CA GLY A 177 5.06 6.91 -6.02
C GLY A 177 5.09 7.52 -4.63
N ILE A 178 6.28 7.85 -4.13
CA ILE A 178 6.45 8.52 -2.83
C ILE A 178 5.85 9.92 -2.88
N GLY A 179 6.14 10.68 -3.95
CA GLY A 179 5.57 12.01 -4.17
C GLY A 179 4.05 11.97 -4.18
N PHE A 180 3.45 11.02 -4.90
CA PHE A 180 2.00 10.84 -4.92
C PHE A 180 1.42 10.55 -3.53
N TYR A 181 2.07 9.70 -2.73
CA TYR A 181 1.64 9.45 -1.35
C TYR A 181 1.64 10.74 -0.51
N PHE A 182 2.73 11.52 -0.52
CA PHE A 182 2.80 12.77 0.25
C PHE A 182 1.85 13.85 -0.26
N LEU A 183 1.60 13.89 -1.58
CA LEU A 183 0.65 14.82 -2.18
C LEU A 183 -0.75 14.63 -1.60
N THR A 184 -1.16 13.40 -1.27
CA THR A 184 -2.49 13.17 -0.66
C THR A 184 -2.61 13.85 0.70
N SER A 185 -1.56 13.82 1.52
CA SER A 185 -1.56 14.47 2.83
C SER A 185 -1.56 16.00 2.70
N ILE A 186 -0.70 16.55 1.84
CA ILE A 186 -0.55 18.01 1.64
C ILE A 186 -1.81 18.61 1.00
N LEU A 187 -2.37 17.92 -0.01
CA LEU A 187 -3.50 18.42 -0.79
C LEU A 187 -4.85 18.09 -0.17
N SER A 188 -4.92 17.30 0.92
CA SER A 188 -6.18 16.89 1.55
C SER A 188 -7.12 18.08 1.86
N GLY A 189 -6.60 19.15 2.46
CA GLY A 189 -7.39 20.35 2.78
C GLY A 189 -7.82 21.14 1.54
N ILE A 190 -6.93 21.28 0.55
CA ILE A 190 -7.22 21.98 -0.72
C ILE A 190 -8.26 21.19 -1.51
N GLN A 191 -8.16 19.87 -1.50
CA GLN A 191 -9.06 18.97 -2.20
C GLN A 191 -10.51 19.14 -1.75
N ILE A 192 -10.76 19.27 -0.45
CA ILE A 192 -12.12 19.49 0.09
C ILE A 192 -12.70 20.80 -0.47
N LEU A 193 -11.91 21.87 -0.53
CA LEU A 193 -12.31 23.15 -1.09
C LEU A 193 -12.56 23.09 -2.61
N VAL A 194 -11.82 22.27 -3.33
CA VAL A 194 -12.01 22.09 -4.78
C VAL A 194 -13.25 21.25 -5.07
N ILE A 195 -13.50 20.18 -4.30
CA ILE A 195 -14.67 19.32 -4.47
C ILE A 195 -15.96 20.11 -4.26
N THR A 196 -16.01 20.99 -3.25
CA THR A 196 -17.18 21.85 -3.00
C THR A 196 -17.46 22.86 -4.12
N LYS A 197 -16.43 23.29 -4.86
CA LYS A 197 -16.60 24.16 -6.03
C LYS A 197 -16.94 23.38 -7.30
N TRP A 198 -16.31 22.24 -7.52
CA TRP A 198 -16.44 21.42 -8.73
C TRP A 198 -16.72 19.95 -8.37
N ASP A 199 -18.00 19.60 -8.34
CA ASP A 199 -18.46 18.27 -7.92
C ASP A 199 -17.88 17.10 -8.72
N TRP A 200 -17.49 17.30 -9.98
CA TRP A 200 -16.89 16.24 -10.80
C TRP A 200 -15.49 15.84 -10.33
N VAL A 201 -14.77 16.73 -9.61
CA VAL A 201 -13.40 16.51 -9.13
C VAL A 201 -13.35 15.47 -8.02
N LYS A 202 -14.49 15.15 -7.39
CA LYS A 202 -14.58 14.10 -6.37
C LYS A 202 -14.08 12.73 -6.85
N TRP A 203 -14.10 12.47 -8.16
CA TRP A 203 -13.61 11.21 -8.72
C TRP A 203 -12.09 11.12 -8.86
N ASN A 204 -11.33 12.17 -8.54
CA ASN A 204 -9.86 12.15 -8.63
C ASN A 204 -9.21 11.03 -7.77
N PRO A 205 -8.17 10.33 -8.25
CA PRO A 205 -7.35 9.39 -7.47
C PRO A 205 -6.89 9.89 -6.08
N LEU A 206 -6.64 11.19 -5.92
CA LEU A 206 -6.30 11.77 -4.62
C LEU A 206 -7.46 11.64 -3.62
N ASN A 207 -8.71 11.73 -4.08
CA ASN A 207 -9.87 11.61 -3.18
C ASN A 207 -10.08 10.14 -2.78
N MET A 208 -9.79 9.24 -3.73
CA MET A 208 -9.84 7.80 -3.53
C MET A 208 -8.92 7.34 -2.38
N MET A 209 -7.80 8.03 -2.19
CA MET A 209 -6.86 7.77 -1.09
C MET A 209 -7.43 8.03 0.31
N ASN A 210 -8.59 8.69 0.44
CA ASN A 210 -9.26 8.87 1.74
C ASN A 210 -10.07 7.64 2.20
N LEU A 211 -10.09 6.54 1.45
CA LEU A 211 -10.86 5.33 1.80
C LEU A 211 -10.56 4.81 3.21
N SER A 212 -9.29 4.71 3.59
CA SER A 212 -8.85 4.29 4.93
C SER A 212 -9.43 5.16 6.05
N ASN A 213 -9.44 6.49 5.83
CA ASN A 213 -9.99 7.45 6.77
C ASN A 213 -11.51 7.33 6.88
N GLN A 214 -12.20 7.14 5.75
CA GLN A 214 -13.65 6.98 5.72
C GLN A 214 -14.14 5.68 6.35
N LEU A 215 -13.39 4.60 6.18
CA LEU A 215 -13.66 3.32 6.84
C LEU A 215 -13.48 3.40 8.36
N SER A 216 -12.55 4.22 8.84
CA SER A 216 -12.22 4.35 10.27
C SER A 216 -13.12 5.36 11.00
N ALA A 217 -13.41 6.50 10.38
CA ALA A 217 -14.15 7.62 11.00
C ALA A 217 -15.62 7.72 10.55
N GLY A 218 -16.07 6.89 9.61
CA GLY A 218 -17.47 6.80 9.18
C GLY A 218 -18.00 8.06 8.49
N LYS A 219 -19.25 8.42 8.80
CA LYS A 219 -20.05 9.46 8.09
C LYS A 219 -19.40 10.85 8.03
N THR A 220 -18.50 11.18 8.96
CA THR A 220 -17.79 12.46 8.97
C THR A 220 -16.93 12.64 7.72
N PHE A 221 -16.29 11.57 7.24
CA PHE A 221 -15.46 11.61 6.03
C PHE A 221 -16.28 11.50 4.75
N GLU A 222 -17.45 10.87 4.79
CA GLU A 222 -18.37 10.83 3.64
C GLU A 222 -18.82 12.23 3.22
N ALA A 223 -19.03 13.12 4.19
CA ALA A 223 -19.34 14.53 3.94
C ALA A 223 -18.14 15.30 3.33
N LEU A 224 -16.91 14.87 3.58
CA LEU A 224 -15.70 15.51 3.04
C LEU A 224 -15.35 15.01 1.63
N THR A 225 -15.55 13.72 1.38
CA THR A 225 -15.22 13.10 0.09
C THR A 225 -16.34 13.24 -0.94
N HIS A 226 -17.56 13.59 -0.52
CA HIS A 226 -18.78 13.63 -1.36
C HIS A 226 -19.06 12.28 -2.07
N LEU A 227 -18.49 11.20 -1.56
CA LEU A 227 -18.59 9.85 -2.12
C LEU A 227 -18.94 8.86 -1.03
N THR A 228 -19.84 7.95 -1.36
CA THR A 228 -20.16 6.84 -0.46
C THR A 228 -18.96 5.90 -0.35
N THR A 229 -18.88 5.14 0.75
CA THR A 229 -17.80 4.17 0.96
C THR A 229 -17.69 3.17 -0.18
N ASN A 230 -18.83 2.73 -0.72
CA ASN A 230 -18.86 1.81 -1.87
C ASN A 230 -18.31 2.47 -3.14
N GLN A 231 -18.64 3.74 -3.40
CA GLN A 231 -18.11 4.47 -4.55
C GLN A 231 -16.59 4.65 -4.46
N LEU A 232 -16.04 4.90 -3.26
CA LEU A 232 -14.59 4.99 -3.06
C LEU A 232 -13.88 3.65 -3.25
N ILE A 233 -14.47 2.55 -2.79
CA ILE A 233 -13.90 1.20 -3.00
C ILE A 233 -13.85 0.90 -4.50
N TRP A 234 -14.98 1.05 -5.20
CA TRP A 234 -15.05 0.78 -6.64
C TRP A 234 -14.21 1.75 -7.46
N GLY A 235 -14.13 3.01 -7.04
CA GLY A 235 -13.25 4.01 -7.66
C GLY A 235 -11.77 3.62 -7.53
N ASN A 236 -11.31 3.25 -6.34
CA ASN A 236 -9.93 2.75 -6.13
C ASN A 236 -9.62 1.53 -6.99
N LEU A 237 -10.52 0.53 -7.00
CA LEU A 237 -10.35 -0.68 -7.81
C LEU A 237 -10.34 -0.36 -9.31
N GLY A 238 -11.22 0.54 -9.75
CA GLY A 238 -11.27 1.03 -11.13
C GLY A 238 -9.97 1.69 -11.57
N TYR A 239 -9.46 2.64 -10.79
CA TYR A 239 -8.17 3.29 -11.09
C TYR A 239 -7.00 2.31 -11.07
N THR A 240 -6.98 1.39 -10.10
CA THR A 240 -5.96 0.33 -10.02
C THR A 240 -5.96 -0.53 -11.30
N ALA A 241 -7.14 -0.95 -11.76
CA ALA A 241 -7.29 -1.73 -12.98
C ALA A 241 -6.85 -0.94 -14.23
N VAL A 242 -7.21 0.34 -14.32
CA VAL A 242 -6.81 1.22 -15.43
C VAL A 242 -5.29 1.40 -15.46
N PHE A 243 -4.63 1.67 -14.33
CA PHE A 243 -3.19 1.85 -14.28
C PHE A 243 -2.43 0.57 -14.62
N LEU A 244 -2.89 -0.59 -14.12
CA LEU A 244 -2.31 -1.87 -14.51
C LEU A 244 -2.49 -2.12 -16.01
N PHE A 245 -3.69 -1.93 -16.56
CA PHE A 245 -3.97 -2.13 -17.98
C PHE A 245 -3.11 -1.23 -18.88
N LEU A 246 -3.00 0.06 -18.55
CA LEU A 246 -2.12 0.98 -19.25
C LEU A 246 -0.65 0.55 -19.13
N GLY A 247 -0.21 0.09 -17.95
CA GLY A 247 1.15 -0.43 -17.74
C GLY A 247 1.44 -1.65 -18.62
N TYR A 248 0.46 -2.55 -18.78
CA TYR A 248 0.57 -3.67 -19.70
C TYR A 248 0.70 -3.23 -21.16
N LEU A 249 -0.10 -2.25 -21.61
CA LEU A 249 -0.03 -1.73 -22.97
C LEU A 249 1.34 -1.08 -23.26
N VAL A 250 1.83 -0.26 -22.33
CA VAL A 250 3.14 0.38 -22.44
C VAL A 250 4.24 -0.68 -22.52
N PHE A 251 4.23 -1.66 -21.61
CA PHE A 251 5.21 -2.74 -21.60
C PHE A 251 5.20 -3.57 -22.90
N LYS A 252 4.02 -3.82 -23.48
CA LYS A 252 3.89 -4.57 -24.73
C LYS A 252 4.48 -3.80 -25.92
N ARG A 253 4.23 -2.48 -25.99
CA ARG A 253 4.68 -1.61 -27.09
C ARG A 253 6.13 -1.16 -26.96
N LYS A 254 6.71 -1.23 -25.76
CA LYS A 254 8.11 -0.87 -25.53
C LYS A 254 9.02 -1.78 -26.36
N ASN A 255 9.80 -1.18 -27.24
CA ASN A 255 10.90 -1.85 -27.93
C ASN A 255 12.02 -2.00 -26.89
N VAL A 256 12.09 -3.19 -26.28
CA VAL A 256 13.17 -3.58 -25.39
C VAL A 256 14.26 -4.25 -26.19
#